data_AF-A0A399I2D3-F1
#
_entry.id   AF-A0A399I2D3-F1
#
_cell.length_a   1.000
_cell.length_b   1.000
_cell.length_c   1.000
_cell.angle_alpha   90.00
_cell.angle_beta   90.00
_cell.angle_gamma   90.00
#
_symmetry.space_group_name_H-M   'P 1'
#
loop_
_entity.id
_entity.type
_entity.pdbx_description
1 polymer ?
#
loop_
_entity_poly.entity_id
_entity_poly.type
_entity_poly.pdbx_seq_one_letter_code
_entity_poly.pdbx_strand_id
1 'polypeptide(L)'
;MKQLFVAFFCIVALLTAMESARADAFQPGTITGRFMLTPQTPMSDGLVYIYNLATGPEPSRDRYWRVPDHFKQLDRDGRFTVQLLEGVYCIGAIKRNGPPLIGPPQKGDMFLLSTDGNGQPRKFTVKSNETVDMGVISGAKPFAPSLDTKGLTAIVGTIRDADGKPEAGVLVFAFPTPTVVGKPLFVSDRSANDGKFVLRVSEGGTYYLKLRSTFGGGPPQAGAILDGNKEQPLHRVTVKTGETTPGVVLTGKRFPGRGREQGITQ
;
A
#
# COMPACT_ATOMS: atom_id res chain seq x y z
N MET A 1 -14.43 -73.39 48.03
CA MET A 1 -14.72 -72.82 49.37
C MET A 1 -14.20 -71.39 49.38
N LYS A 2 -15.11 -70.40 49.29
CA LYS A 2 -15.32 -69.28 50.25
C LYS A 2 -14.03 -68.49 50.58
N GLN A 3 -13.90 -67.16 50.47
CA GLN A 3 -14.80 -66.02 50.34
C GLN A 3 -13.90 -64.77 50.08
N LEU A 4 -14.29 -63.83 49.20
CA LEU A 4 -14.72 -62.45 49.57
C LEU A 4 -13.57 -61.47 49.91
N PHE A 5 -13.35 -60.42 49.09
CA PHE A 5 -13.29 -59.03 49.58
C PHE A 5 -13.39 -58.01 48.42
N VAL A 6 -14.40 -57.16 48.56
CA VAL A 6 -14.78 -56.00 47.76
C VAL A 6 -14.06 -54.77 48.31
N ALA A 7 -13.61 -53.85 47.46
CA ALA A 7 -13.69 -52.37 47.62
C ALA A 7 -12.59 -51.70 46.76
N PHE A 8 -12.95 -51.00 45.68
CA PHE A 8 -13.33 -49.58 45.72
C PHE A 8 -12.15 -48.67 46.09
N PHE A 9 -11.31 -48.36 45.10
CA PHE A 9 -10.50 -47.14 45.15
C PHE A 9 -10.46 -46.49 43.77
N CYS A 10 -11.41 -45.58 43.59
CA CYS A 10 -11.21 -44.28 42.96
C CYS A 10 -10.31 -44.25 41.72
N ILE A 11 -10.89 -44.65 40.58
CA ILE A 11 -10.57 -44.02 39.30
C ILE A 11 -11.07 -42.58 39.42
N VAL A 12 -10.25 -41.71 40.02
CA VAL A 12 -10.34 -40.27 39.77
C VAL A 12 -9.83 -40.11 38.35
N ALA A 13 -10.72 -40.32 37.39
CA ALA A 13 -10.62 -39.71 36.09
C ALA A 13 -10.60 -38.21 36.36
N LEU A 14 -9.39 -37.65 36.48
CA LEU A 14 -9.17 -36.22 36.29
C LEU A 14 -9.60 -35.92 34.85
N LEU A 15 -10.90 -35.64 34.72
CA LEU A 15 -11.48 -34.74 33.74
C LEU A 15 -10.80 -33.39 33.96
N THR A 16 -9.55 -33.29 33.48
CA THR A 16 -9.01 -32.00 33.09
C THR A 16 -9.82 -31.62 31.87
N ALA A 17 -10.88 -30.85 32.12
CA ALA A 17 -11.51 -30.05 31.10
C ALA A 17 -10.37 -29.27 30.43
N MET A 18 -10.04 -29.68 29.20
CA MET A 18 -9.40 -28.79 28.25
C MET A 18 -10.40 -27.67 28.01
N GLU A 19 -10.43 -26.69 28.90
CA GLU A 19 -10.66 -25.30 28.52
C GLU A 19 -9.48 -24.91 27.63
N SER A 20 -9.49 -25.49 26.43
CA SER A 20 -8.93 -24.84 25.27
C SER A 20 -9.69 -23.52 25.23
N ALA A 21 -9.06 -22.47 25.75
CA ALA A 21 -9.29 -21.14 25.27
C ALA A 21 -9.21 -21.29 23.74
N ARG A 22 -10.37 -21.36 23.09
CA ARG A 22 -10.47 -21.05 21.68
C ARG A 22 -9.88 -19.65 21.66
N ALA A 23 -8.63 -19.55 21.23
CA ALA A 23 -8.20 -18.35 20.55
C ALA A 23 -9.28 -18.19 19.49
N ASP A 24 -10.21 -17.25 19.70
CA ASP A 24 -11.22 -16.91 18.70
C ASP A 24 -10.41 -16.65 17.45
N ALA A 25 -10.42 -17.62 16.55
CA ALA A 25 -9.60 -17.58 15.36
C ALA A 25 -10.10 -16.34 14.63
N PHE A 26 -9.27 -15.31 14.57
CA PHE A 26 -9.65 -14.01 14.03
C PHE A 26 -10.23 -14.24 12.64
N GLN A 27 -11.57 -14.15 12.52
CA GLN A 27 -12.22 -14.41 11.25
C GLN A 27 -12.25 -13.10 10.46
N PRO A 28 -11.74 -13.08 9.23
CA PRO A 28 -11.86 -11.90 8.40
C PRO A 28 -13.32 -11.68 7.98
N GLY A 29 -13.69 -10.43 7.75
CA GLY A 29 -14.86 -10.10 6.95
C GLY A 29 -14.54 -10.20 5.47
N THR A 30 -15.57 -10.16 4.62
CA THR A 30 -15.43 -10.17 3.16
C THR A 30 -15.99 -8.89 2.57
N ILE A 31 -15.26 -8.30 1.64
CA ILE A 31 -15.76 -7.21 0.80
C ILE A 31 -15.80 -7.63 -0.66
N THR A 32 -16.92 -7.35 -1.32
CA THR A 32 -17.16 -7.64 -2.73
C THR A 32 -17.59 -6.38 -3.46
N GLY A 33 -17.42 -6.37 -4.78
CA GLY A 33 -17.91 -5.29 -5.61
C GLY A 33 -17.52 -5.44 -7.06
N ARG A 34 -17.92 -4.47 -7.87
CA ARG A 34 -17.63 -4.41 -9.30
C ARG A 34 -17.24 -3.00 -9.73
N PHE A 35 -16.10 -2.88 -10.41
CA PHE A 35 -15.65 -1.64 -11.02
C PHE A 35 -15.86 -1.66 -12.53
N MET A 36 -16.34 -0.55 -13.06
CA MET A 36 -16.62 -0.37 -14.48
C MET A 36 -15.94 0.91 -14.99
N LEU A 37 -15.43 0.86 -16.23
CA LEU A 37 -14.92 2.06 -16.91
C LEU A 37 -16.07 3.02 -17.23
N THR A 38 -17.11 2.48 -17.86
CA THR A 38 -18.39 3.13 -18.19
C THR A 38 -19.53 2.24 -17.67
N PRO A 39 -20.79 2.67 -17.62
CA PRO A 39 -21.88 1.81 -17.16
C PRO A 39 -21.99 0.46 -17.90
N GLN A 40 -21.48 0.36 -19.13
CA GLN A 40 -21.53 -0.85 -19.97
C GLN A 40 -20.19 -1.58 -20.09
N THR A 41 -19.06 -0.96 -19.73
CA THR A 41 -17.73 -1.53 -19.96
C THR A 41 -17.04 -1.88 -18.63
N PRO A 42 -16.82 -3.17 -18.35
CA PRO A 42 -16.06 -3.60 -17.17
C PRO A 42 -14.66 -3.01 -17.08
N MET A 43 -14.18 -2.76 -15.87
CA MET A 43 -12.76 -2.49 -15.62
C MET A 43 -11.97 -3.81 -15.54
N SER A 44 -11.97 -4.56 -16.64
CA SER A 44 -11.31 -5.86 -16.71
C SER A 44 -9.81 -5.77 -16.49
N ASP A 45 -9.22 -6.72 -15.75
CA ASP A 45 -7.77 -6.79 -15.46
C ASP A 45 -7.21 -5.49 -14.84
N GLY A 46 -8.05 -4.70 -14.18
CA GLY A 46 -7.63 -3.60 -13.34
C GLY A 46 -7.08 -4.09 -12.00
N LEU A 47 -6.66 -3.16 -11.15
CA LEU A 47 -6.33 -3.41 -9.75
C LEU A 47 -7.32 -2.64 -8.88
N VAL A 48 -7.94 -3.31 -7.91
CA VAL A 48 -8.62 -2.64 -6.80
C VAL A 48 -7.58 -2.27 -5.75
N TYR A 49 -7.64 -1.03 -5.27
CA TYR A 49 -6.83 -0.46 -4.19
C TYR A 49 -7.72 -0.24 -2.97
N ILE A 50 -7.29 -0.77 -1.83
CA ILE A 50 -8.05 -0.79 -0.59
C ILE A 50 -7.21 -0.07 0.48
N TYR A 51 -7.82 0.93 1.10
CA TYR A 51 -7.20 1.84 2.05
C TYR A 51 -7.86 1.69 3.42
N ASN A 52 -7.14 1.19 4.42
CA ASN A 52 -7.60 1.07 5.79
C ASN A 52 -7.47 2.42 6.51
N LEU A 53 -8.57 3.03 6.95
CA LEU A 53 -8.53 4.35 7.59
C LEU A 53 -7.88 4.35 8.97
N ALA A 54 -7.61 3.19 9.58
CA ALA A 54 -6.83 3.09 10.80
C ALA A 54 -5.32 3.35 10.58
N THR A 55 -4.82 3.23 9.34
CA THR A 55 -3.38 3.31 9.02
C THR A 55 -2.98 4.64 8.38
N GLY A 56 -3.91 5.57 8.18
CA GLY A 56 -3.62 6.84 7.54
C GLY A 56 -4.86 7.59 7.05
N PRO A 57 -4.68 8.75 6.41
CA PRO A 57 -5.79 9.60 5.97
C PRO A 57 -6.63 8.92 4.88
N GLU A 58 -7.80 9.48 4.57
CA GLU A 58 -8.58 9.06 3.41
C GLU A 58 -7.74 9.17 2.12
N PRO A 59 -7.94 8.28 1.13
CA PRO A 59 -7.29 8.45 -0.17
C PRO A 59 -7.83 9.71 -0.88
N SER A 60 -7.02 10.29 -1.76
CA SER A 60 -7.44 11.38 -2.63
C SER A 60 -7.07 11.06 -4.07
N ARG A 61 -7.92 11.50 -5.02
CA ARG A 61 -7.59 11.46 -6.44
C ARG A 61 -6.64 12.59 -6.82
N ASP A 62 -6.83 13.77 -6.26
CA ASP A 62 -6.26 15.00 -6.82
C ASP A 62 -5.23 15.66 -5.89
N ARG A 63 -5.21 15.29 -4.59
CA ARG A 63 -4.33 15.96 -3.61
C ARG A 63 -3.03 15.22 -3.32
N TYR A 64 -3.03 13.89 -3.29
CA TYR A 64 -1.85 13.07 -2.97
C TYR A 64 -2.06 11.59 -3.32
N TRP A 65 -0.96 10.83 -3.40
CA TRP A 65 -0.99 9.39 -3.58
C TRP A 65 -0.75 8.66 -2.27
N ARG A 66 -1.83 8.21 -1.65
CA ARG A 66 -1.77 7.27 -0.54
C ARG A 66 -1.38 5.89 -1.05
N VAL A 67 -0.45 5.24 -0.37
CA VAL A 67 -0.10 3.84 -0.64
C VAL A 67 -1.25 2.95 -0.16
N PRO A 68 -1.78 2.02 -0.99
CA PRO A 68 -2.86 1.14 -0.57
C PRO A 68 -2.36 0.10 0.44
N ASP A 69 -3.21 -0.25 1.41
CA ASP A 69 -2.94 -1.31 2.38
C ASP A 69 -3.07 -2.67 1.72
N HIS A 70 -4.05 -2.82 0.82
CA HIS A 70 -4.22 -4.04 0.04
C HIS A 70 -4.51 -3.68 -1.42
N PHE A 71 -4.11 -4.58 -2.31
CA PHE A 71 -4.52 -4.53 -3.71
C PHE A 71 -4.85 -5.93 -4.19
N LYS A 72 -5.75 -6.02 -5.17
CA LYS A 72 -6.17 -7.28 -5.80
C LYS A 72 -6.44 -7.00 -7.27
N GLN A 73 -6.19 -7.98 -8.14
CA GLN A 73 -6.59 -7.90 -9.53
C GLN A 73 -8.10 -8.06 -9.66
N LEU A 74 -8.72 -7.22 -10.48
CA LEU A 74 -10.11 -7.37 -10.93
C LEU A 74 -10.19 -8.48 -11.97
N ASP A 75 -11.25 -9.28 -11.94
CA ASP A 75 -11.48 -10.27 -12.99
C ASP A 75 -11.91 -9.63 -14.33
N ARG A 76 -12.24 -10.46 -15.31
CA ARG A 76 -12.66 -10.02 -16.66
C ARG A 76 -13.97 -9.24 -16.64
N ASP A 77 -14.80 -9.41 -15.62
CA ASP A 77 -16.07 -8.70 -15.44
C ASP A 77 -15.91 -7.48 -14.53
N GLY A 78 -14.69 -7.14 -14.11
CA GLY A 78 -14.39 -6.03 -13.22
C GLY A 78 -14.76 -6.31 -11.76
N ARG A 79 -15.02 -7.57 -11.39
CA ARG A 79 -15.40 -7.95 -10.03
C ARG A 79 -14.18 -8.28 -9.18
N PHE A 80 -14.37 -8.17 -7.87
CA PHE A 80 -13.41 -8.65 -6.89
C PHE A 80 -14.12 -9.16 -5.63
N THR A 81 -13.39 -10.02 -4.92
CA THR A 81 -13.69 -10.48 -3.57
C THR A 81 -12.40 -10.47 -2.78
N VAL A 82 -12.40 -9.81 -1.62
CA VAL A 82 -11.23 -9.72 -0.73
C VAL A 82 -11.66 -9.96 0.72
N GLN A 83 -10.91 -10.80 1.42
CA GLN A 83 -11.01 -10.95 2.87
C GLN A 83 -10.18 -9.87 3.55
N LEU A 84 -10.78 -9.15 4.49
CA LEU A 84 -10.15 -8.06 5.22
C LEU A 84 -10.39 -8.24 6.72
N LEU A 85 -9.47 -7.71 7.52
CA LEU A 85 -9.68 -7.61 8.95
C LEU A 85 -10.80 -6.59 9.23
N GLU A 86 -11.39 -6.66 10.42
CA GLU A 86 -12.35 -5.66 10.86
C GLU A 86 -11.75 -4.24 10.76
N GLY A 87 -12.54 -3.30 10.24
CA GLY A 87 -12.11 -1.93 10.07
C GLY A 87 -12.96 -1.13 9.10
N VAL A 88 -12.55 0.12 8.88
CA VAL A 88 -13.20 1.05 7.95
C VAL A 88 -12.28 1.29 6.77
N TYR A 89 -12.80 1.04 5.57
CA TYR A 89 -12.02 1.07 4.33
C TYR A 89 -12.59 2.08 3.33
N CYS A 90 -11.69 2.75 2.62
CA CYS A 90 -11.99 3.42 1.35
C CYS A 90 -11.41 2.57 0.21
N ILE A 91 -12.09 2.54 -0.94
CA ILE A 91 -11.71 1.65 -2.03
C ILE A 91 -11.77 2.40 -3.37
N GLY A 92 -10.77 2.17 -4.20
CA GLY A 92 -10.73 2.65 -5.58
C GLY A 92 -10.19 1.57 -6.52
N ALA A 93 -10.12 1.86 -7.80
CA ALA A 93 -9.56 0.97 -8.79
C ALA A 93 -8.80 1.73 -9.88
N ILE A 94 -7.82 1.04 -10.47
CA ILE A 94 -7.03 1.52 -11.58
C ILE A 94 -6.96 0.49 -12.69
N LYS A 95 -7.17 0.93 -13.93
CA LYS A 95 -6.84 0.17 -15.13
C LYS A 95 -5.68 0.87 -15.83
N ARG A 96 -4.58 0.13 -15.98
CA ARG A 96 -3.38 0.63 -16.66
C ARG A 96 -3.61 0.77 -18.16
N ASN A 97 -3.06 1.83 -18.73
CA ASN A 97 -2.92 2.02 -20.18
C ASN A 97 -1.56 1.48 -20.71
N GLY A 98 -0.83 0.74 -19.86
CA GLY A 98 0.48 0.19 -20.15
C GLY A 98 0.74 -1.06 -19.31
N PRO A 99 2.01 -1.39 -19.01
CA PRO A 99 2.37 -2.56 -18.22
C PRO A 99 1.62 -2.60 -16.86
N PRO A 100 1.29 -3.80 -16.34
CA PRO A 100 0.55 -3.97 -15.09
C PRO A 100 1.44 -3.69 -13.88
N LEU A 101 1.86 -2.44 -13.72
CA LEU A 101 2.69 -1.99 -12.61
C LEU A 101 1.79 -1.56 -11.45
N ILE A 102 2.24 -1.84 -10.22
CA ILE A 102 1.60 -1.32 -9.00
C ILE A 102 2.21 0.05 -8.70
N GLY A 103 1.39 0.99 -8.23
CA GLY A 103 1.82 2.33 -7.85
C GLY A 103 0.79 3.40 -8.17
N PRO A 104 1.15 4.69 -8.06
CA PRO A 104 0.25 5.77 -8.42
C PRO A 104 -0.18 5.70 -9.90
N PRO A 105 -1.32 6.31 -10.27
CA PRO A 105 -1.75 6.41 -11.66
C PRO A 105 -0.70 7.06 -12.56
N GLN A 106 -0.58 6.58 -13.79
CA GLN A 106 0.26 7.15 -14.84
C GLN A 106 -0.62 7.78 -15.92
N LYS A 107 -0.05 8.70 -16.72
CA LYS A 107 -0.77 9.39 -17.79
C LYS A 107 -1.54 8.39 -18.67
N GLY A 108 -2.86 8.60 -18.78
CA GLY A 108 -3.77 7.76 -19.56
C GLY A 108 -4.36 6.57 -18.80
N ASP A 109 -3.86 6.23 -17.62
CA ASP A 109 -4.49 5.21 -16.78
C ASP A 109 -5.92 5.63 -16.42
N MET A 110 -6.84 4.68 -16.43
CA MET A 110 -8.21 4.92 -15.97
C MET A 110 -8.26 4.70 -14.47
N PHE A 111 -8.46 5.78 -13.71
CA PHE A 111 -8.53 5.72 -12.25
C PHE A 111 -9.91 6.11 -11.76
N LEU A 112 -10.39 5.44 -10.71
CA LEU A 112 -11.67 5.68 -10.08
C LEU A 112 -11.55 5.46 -8.57
N LEU A 113 -11.91 6.46 -7.78
CA LEU A 113 -12.12 6.31 -6.34
C LEU A 113 -13.61 6.15 -6.08
N SER A 114 -14.01 5.22 -5.21
CA SER A 114 -15.41 5.12 -4.78
C SER A 114 -15.76 6.34 -3.94
N THR A 115 -16.70 7.15 -4.41
CA THR A 115 -17.16 8.34 -3.70
C THR A 115 -18.66 8.27 -3.39
N ASP A 116 -19.09 9.05 -2.41
CA ASP A 116 -20.51 9.34 -2.17
C ASP A 116 -21.05 10.38 -3.17
N GLY A 117 -22.31 10.78 -3.00
CA GLY A 117 -22.96 11.79 -3.85
C GLY A 117 -22.34 13.19 -3.76
N ASN A 118 -21.52 13.46 -2.74
CA ASN A 118 -20.82 14.73 -2.53
C ASN A 118 -19.38 14.68 -3.04
N GLY A 119 -18.96 13.57 -3.65
CA GLY A 119 -17.60 13.37 -4.14
C GLY A 119 -16.58 13.02 -3.06
N GLN A 120 -17.00 12.75 -1.82
CA GLN A 120 -16.11 12.32 -0.74
C GLN A 120 -15.85 10.81 -0.81
N PRO A 121 -14.67 10.32 -0.41
CA PRO A 121 -14.38 8.87 -0.39
C PRO A 121 -15.43 8.10 0.41
N ARG A 122 -16.06 7.10 -0.21
CA ARG A 122 -17.07 6.27 0.44
C ARG A 122 -16.39 5.32 1.43
N LYS A 123 -16.94 5.25 2.64
CA LYS A 123 -16.45 4.40 3.74
C LYS A 123 -17.23 3.10 3.81
N PHE A 124 -16.52 1.99 3.89
CA PHE A 124 -17.08 0.66 4.03
C PHE A 124 -16.59 0.04 5.34
N THR A 125 -17.52 -0.25 6.24
CA THR A 125 -17.21 -0.93 7.50
C THR A 125 -17.27 -2.43 7.29
N VAL A 126 -16.14 -3.11 7.43
CA VAL A 126 -16.04 -4.56 7.38
C VAL A 126 -16.00 -5.09 8.81
N LYS A 127 -16.83 -6.08 9.12
CA LYS A 127 -16.84 -6.80 10.39
C LYS A 127 -16.51 -8.27 10.17
N SER A 128 -16.00 -8.91 11.22
CA SER A 128 -15.71 -10.36 11.23
C SER A 128 -16.92 -11.18 10.79
N ASN A 129 -16.71 -12.16 9.90
CA ASN A 129 -17.74 -13.05 9.34
C ASN A 129 -18.88 -12.37 8.56
N GLU A 130 -18.82 -11.06 8.31
CA GLU A 130 -19.81 -10.36 7.49
C GLU A 130 -19.34 -10.21 6.05
N THR A 131 -20.28 -10.14 5.11
CA THR A 131 -20.02 -9.76 3.72
C THR A 131 -20.59 -8.39 3.44
N VAL A 132 -19.72 -7.48 2.98
CA VAL A 132 -20.08 -6.14 2.52
C VAL A 132 -20.06 -6.12 0.99
N ASP A 133 -21.22 -5.93 0.36
CA ASP A 133 -21.30 -5.70 -1.07
C ASP A 133 -21.31 -4.20 -1.37
N MET A 134 -20.29 -3.74 -2.10
CA MET A 134 -20.16 -2.35 -2.53
C MET A 134 -21.06 -1.99 -3.73
N GLY A 135 -21.65 -3.00 -4.38
CA GLY A 135 -22.38 -2.88 -5.62
C GLY A 135 -21.47 -2.55 -6.81
N VAL A 136 -22.04 -1.85 -7.78
CA VAL A 136 -21.36 -1.42 -9.01
C VAL A 136 -20.88 0.02 -8.88
N ILE A 137 -19.59 0.25 -9.13
CA ILE A 137 -18.96 1.57 -9.15
C ILE A 137 -18.45 1.83 -10.57
N SER A 138 -18.88 2.94 -11.17
CA SER A 138 -18.56 3.28 -12.56
C SER A 138 -18.15 4.74 -12.71
N GLY A 139 -17.65 5.11 -13.89
CA GLY A 139 -17.25 6.49 -14.20
C GLY A 139 -15.76 6.74 -14.01
N ALA A 140 -14.93 5.76 -14.39
CA ALA A 140 -13.48 5.94 -14.37
C ALA A 140 -13.10 7.05 -15.35
N LYS A 141 -12.11 7.87 -14.95
CA LYS A 141 -11.64 8.99 -15.77
C LYS A 141 -10.15 8.81 -16.06
N PRO A 142 -9.70 9.14 -17.29
CA PRO A 142 -8.29 9.08 -17.63
C PRO A 142 -7.51 10.01 -16.70
N PHE A 143 -6.38 9.53 -16.22
CA PHE A 143 -5.50 10.27 -15.36
C PHE A 143 -4.53 11.12 -16.18
N ALA A 144 -4.36 12.37 -15.76
CA ALA A 144 -3.35 13.27 -16.28
C ALA A 144 -2.50 13.76 -15.08
N PRO A 145 -1.18 13.49 -15.07
CA PRO A 145 -0.34 14.01 -14.01
C PRO A 145 -0.28 15.53 -14.09
N SER A 146 -0.38 16.17 -12.93
CA SER A 146 -0.05 17.58 -12.76
C SER A 146 1.24 17.66 -11.95
N LEU A 147 2.11 18.63 -12.25
CA LEU A 147 3.23 19.01 -11.38
C LEU A 147 2.88 20.25 -10.54
N ASP A 148 1.69 20.81 -10.71
CA ASP A 148 1.23 21.93 -9.91
C ASP A 148 1.07 21.49 -8.44
N THR A 149 1.64 22.29 -7.55
CA THR A 149 1.57 22.11 -6.10
C THR A 149 0.77 23.21 -5.43
N LYS A 150 0.18 24.14 -6.18
CA LYS A 150 -0.62 25.24 -5.64
C LYS A 150 -1.76 24.72 -4.77
N GLY A 151 -1.77 25.12 -3.50
CA GLY A 151 -2.77 24.70 -2.52
C GLY A 151 -2.59 23.25 -2.01
N LEU A 152 -1.50 22.58 -2.34
CA LEU A 152 -1.15 21.25 -1.86
C LEU A 152 -0.04 21.32 -0.81
N THR A 153 0.00 20.32 0.07
CA THR A 153 1.17 20.07 0.90
C THR A 153 2.14 19.17 0.12
N ALA A 154 3.33 19.66 -0.22
CA ALA A 154 4.22 18.95 -1.13
C ALA A 154 5.70 19.03 -0.73
N ILE A 155 6.38 17.91 -0.89
CA ILE A 155 7.84 17.80 -0.84
C ILE A 155 8.33 17.68 -2.28
N VAL A 156 9.10 18.66 -2.74
CA VAL A 156 9.69 18.66 -4.07
C VAL A 156 11.19 18.43 -3.99
N GLY A 157 11.78 17.95 -5.06
CA GLY A 157 13.23 17.73 -5.10
C GLY A 157 13.73 17.17 -6.40
N THR A 158 15.00 16.75 -6.40
CA THR A 158 15.67 16.13 -7.53
C THR A 158 16.43 14.89 -7.06
N ILE A 159 16.35 13.81 -7.82
CA ILE A 159 17.09 12.58 -7.60
C ILE A 159 18.32 12.60 -8.52
N ARG A 160 19.49 12.38 -7.94
CA ARG A 160 20.77 12.31 -8.66
C ARG A 160 21.52 11.02 -8.35
N ASP A 161 22.35 10.55 -9.26
CA ASP A 161 23.30 9.47 -8.97
C ASP A 161 24.52 9.99 -8.17
N ALA A 162 25.49 9.10 -7.93
CA ALA A 162 26.73 9.46 -7.22
C ALA A 162 27.62 10.45 -7.97
N ASP A 163 27.49 10.55 -9.30
CA ASP A 163 28.21 11.49 -10.16
C ASP A 163 27.45 12.83 -10.30
N GLY A 164 26.28 12.96 -9.65
CA GLY A 164 25.43 14.14 -9.71
C GLY A 164 24.52 14.20 -10.94
N LYS A 165 24.43 13.17 -11.77
CA LYS A 165 23.53 13.12 -12.93
C LYS A 165 22.09 12.84 -12.50
N PRO A 166 21.07 13.43 -13.16
CA PRO A 166 19.68 13.20 -12.80
C PRO A 166 19.24 11.75 -13.06
N GLU A 167 18.43 11.21 -12.16
CA GLU A 167 17.87 9.85 -12.26
C GLU A 167 16.35 9.89 -12.50
N ALA A 168 15.94 9.38 -13.66
CA ALA A 168 14.56 9.36 -14.12
C ALA A 168 13.82 8.09 -13.71
N GLY A 169 12.49 8.14 -13.65
CA GLY A 169 11.66 6.96 -13.44
C GLY A 169 11.66 6.41 -12.01
N VAL A 170 12.26 7.10 -11.05
CA VAL A 170 12.40 6.67 -9.64
C VAL A 170 11.21 7.17 -8.81
N LEU A 171 10.75 6.36 -7.85
CA LEU A 171 9.70 6.72 -6.91
C LEU A 171 10.31 7.16 -5.58
N VAL A 172 9.71 8.18 -4.96
CA VAL A 172 10.00 8.62 -3.59
C VAL A 172 8.83 8.21 -2.70
N PHE A 173 9.14 7.53 -1.60
CA PHE A 173 8.19 7.11 -0.59
C PHE A 173 8.37 7.93 0.68
N ALA A 174 7.28 8.30 1.35
CA ALA A 174 7.30 8.95 2.65
C ALA A 174 6.80 8.02 3.75
N PHE A 175 7.60 7.92 4.81
CA PHE A 175 7.24 7.28 6.07
C PHE A 175 6.97 8.34 7.14
N PRO A 176 6.00 8.13 8.03
CA PRO A 176 5.74 9.05 9.16
C PRO A 176 6.76 8.88 10.29
N THR A 177 7.50 7.77 10.32
CA THR A 177 8.49 7.43 11.35
C THR A 177 9.88 7.23 10.76
N PRO A 178 10.96 7.45 11.54
CA PRO A 178 12.34 7.28 11.05
C PRO A 178 12.69 5.82 10.77
N THR A 179 11.96 4.89 11.37
CA THR A 179 12.11 3.46 11.15
C THR A 179 11.32 3.02 9.92
N VAL A 180 11.96 2.31 8.99
CA VAL A 180 11.30 1.65 7.84
C VAL A 180 10.58 0.38 8.34
N VAL A 181 9.64 0.55 9.27
CA VAL A 181 8.77 -0.52 9.75
C VAL A 181 7.41 -0.31 9.11
N GLY A 182 6.89 -1.36 8.48
CA GLY A 182 5.61 -1.31 7.78
C GLY A 182 5.71 -0.67 6.39
N LYS A 183 4.58 -0.13 5.93
CA LYS A 183 4.43 0.44 4.59
C LYS A 183 4.64 1.95 4.61
N PRO A 184 5.18 2.55 3.54
CA PRO A 184 5.15 3.99 3.38
C PRO A 184 3.71 4.48 3.33
N LEU A 185 3.48 5.71 3.76
CA LEU A 185 2.15 6.32 3.78
C LEU A 185 1.82 6.98 2.43
N PHE A 186 2.81 7.65 1.84
CA PHE A 186 2.68 8.35 0.57
C PHE A 186 3.76 7.95 -0.43
N VAL A 187 3.48 8.17 -1.71
CA VAL A 187 4.38 7.92 -2.84
C VAL A 187 4.32 9.08 -3.83
N SER A 188 5.44 9.41 -4.47
CA SER A 188 5.49 10.39 -5.55
C SER A 188 5.04 9.76 -6.88
N ASP A 189 4.75 10.61 -7.87
CA ASP A 189 4.88 10.19 -9.26
C ASP A 189 6.34 9.77 -9.55
N ARG A 190 6.57 9.07 -10.65
CA ARG A 190 7.95 8.76 -11.07
C ARG A 190 8.70 10.04 -11.41
N SER A 191 9.97 10.14 -11.03
CA SER A 191 10.81 11.28 -11.36
C SER A 191 10.89 11.50 -12.87
N ALA A 192 10.92 12.77 -13.27
CA ALA A 192 11.05 13.17 -14.66
C ALA A 192 12.48 12.93 -15.19
N ASN A 193 12.69 13.18 -16.48
CA ASN A 193 14.00 12.99 -17.14
C ASN A 193 15.11 13.86 -16.54
N ASP A 194 14.76 14.99 -15.93
CA ASP A 194 15.68 15.88 -15.21
C ASP A 194 15.82 15.50 -13.72
N GLY A 195 15.30 14.35 -13.32
CA GLY A 195 15.36 13.82 -11.96
C GLY A 195 14.38 14.48 -11.00
N LYS A 196 13.59 15.47 -11.44
CA LYS A 196 12.63 16.16 -10.56
C LYS A 196 11.50 15.25 -10.13
N PHE A 197 11.08 15.40 -8.88
CA PHE A 197 9.91 14.72 -8.33
C PHE A 197 9.04 15.68 -7.51
N VAL A 198 7.77 15.32 -7.40
CA VAL A 198 6.80 15.94 -6.49
C VAL A 198 6.16 14.83 -5.66
N LEU A 199 6.38 14.87 -4.35
CA LEU A 199 5.76 13.99 -3.38
C LEU A 199 4.71 14.79 -2.61
N ARG A 200 3.43 14.53 -2.89
CA ARG A 200 2.32 15.17 -2.19
C ARG A 200 1.93 14.37 -0.95
N VAL A 201 1.57 15.08 0.11
CA VAL A 201 1.14 14.50 1.40
C VAL A 201 -0.17 15.14 1.84
N SER A 202 -0.89 14.51 2.76
CA SER A 202 -2.20 15.00 3.20
C SER A 202 -2.14 16.28 4.02
N GLU A 203 -1.08 16.45 4.81
CA GLU A 203 -0.93 17.53 5.78
C GLU A 203 0.55 17.81 6.07
N GLY A 204 0.81 18.89 6.78
CA GLY A 204 2.15 19.22 7.27
C GLY A 204 2.63 18.23 8.32
N GLY A 205 3.94 18.07 8.40
CA GLY A 205 4.56 17.12 9.31
C GLY A 205 6.03 16.88 8.99
N THR A 206 6.62 15.96 9.75
CA THR A 206 7.95 15.43 9.45
C THR A 206 7.80 14.07 8.78
N TYR A 207 8.44 13.92 7.63
CA TYR A 207 8.45 12.71 6.83
C TYR A 207 9.87 12.21 6.62
N TYR A 208 10.00 10.91 6.43
CA TYR A 208 11.27 10.24 6.19
C TYR A 208 11.22 9.56 4.83
N LEU A 209 12.12 9.97 3.94
CA LEU A 209 12.04 9.66 2.53
C LEU A 209 12.88 8.44 2.16
N LYS A 210 12.35 7.64 1.23
CA LYS A 210 13.01 6.47 0.65
C LYS A 210 12.87 6.44 -0.87
N LEU A 211 13.95 6.07 -1.57
CA LEU A 211 13.99 5.99 -3.04
C LEU A 211 13.86 4.53 -3.50
N ARG A 212 13.02 4.25 -4.49
CA ARG A 212 13.06 2.97 -5.21
C ARG A 212 12.62 3.10 -6.67
N SER A 213 13.23 2.34 -7.58
CA SER A 213 12.71 2.21 -8.95
C SER A 213 11.40 1.41 -9.05
N THR A 214 11.12 0.56 -8.06
CA THR A 214 9.95 -0.34 -8.03
C THR A 214 9.09 -0.10 -6.80
N PHE A 215 7.77 -0.31 -6.96
CA PHE A 215 6.80 -0.03 -5.91
C PHE A 215 6.71 -1.13 -4.84
N GLY A 216 6.90 -2.40 -5.21
CA GLY A 216 6.65 -3.54 -4.32
C GLY A 216 7.69 -3.72 -3.21
N GLY A 217 7.29 -4.30 -2.07
CA GLY A 217 8.13 -4.54 -0.88
C GLY A 217 9.19 -5.64 -0.98
N GLY A 218 9.38 -6.26 -2.16
CA GLY A 218 10.36 -7.32 -2.37
C GLY A 218 11.82 -6.83 -2.44
N PRO A 219 12.81 -7.74 -2.44
CA PRO A 219 14.21 -7.37 -2.60
C PRO A 219 14.45 -6.65 -3.94
N PRO A 220 15.38 -5.69 -4.00
CA PRO A 220 15.72 -5.01 -5.25
C PRO A 220 16.31 -5.99 -6.27
N GLN A 221 15.97 -5.77 -7.54
CA GLN A 221 16.59 -6.48 -8.66
C GLN A 221 17.88 -5.76 -9.07
N ALA A 222 18.82 -6.49 -9.69
CA ALA A 222 20.02 -5.88 -10.26
C ALA A 222 19.65 -4.72 -11.20
N GLY A 223 20.36 -3.62 -11.10
CA GLY A 223 20.08 -2.39 -11.86
C GLY A 223 19.02 -1.46 -11.24
N ALA A 224 18.27 -1.89 -10.22
CA ALA A 224 17.30 -1.04 -9.53
C ALA A 224 17.99 0.10 -8.77
N ILE A 225 17.37 1.28 -8.74
CA ILE A 225 17.85 2.45 -8.00
C ILE A 225 17.19 2.47 -6.62
N LEU A 226 17.99 2.76 -5.59
CA LEU A 226 17.56 2.88 -4.19
C LEU A 226 18.46 3.84 -3.40
N ASP A 227 18.03 4.25 -2.21
CA ASP A 227 18.67 5.23 -1.32
C ASP A 227 19.92 4.73 -0.55
N GLY A 228 20.61 3.70 -1.04
CA GLY A 228 21.74 3.06 -0.36
C GLY A 228 21.38 1.89 0.56
N ASN A 229 22.31 1.49 1.43
CA ASN A 229 22.14 0.31 2.29
C ASN A 229 21.28 0.62 3.54
N LYS A 230 20.83 -0.42 4.26
CA LYS A 230 19.93 -0.30 5.43
C LYS A 230 20.51 0.48 6.62
N GLU A 231 21.78 0.82 6.58
CA GLU A 231 22.53 1.43 7.69
C GLU A 231 22.44 2.95 7.71
N GLN A 232 22.02 3.58 6.60
CA GLN A 232 21.88 5.03 6.53
C GLN A 232 20.50 5.46 7.06
N PRO A 233 20.44 6.51 7.89
CA PRO A 233 19.15 7.06 8.30
C PRO A 233 18.41 7.62 7.09
N LEU A 234 17.09 7.46 7.09
CA LEU A 234 16.23 8.03 6.05
C LEU A 234 16.38 9.55 5.99
N HIS A 235 16.26 10.11 4.79
CA HIS A 235 16.29 11.55 4.60
C HIS A 235 15.06 12.20 5.24
N ARG A 236 15.26 12.97 6.32
CA ARG A 236 14.21 13.65 7.08
C ARG A 236 13.85 14.98 6.41
N VAL A 237 12.55 15.21 6.19
CA VAL A 237 12.03 16.47 5.64
C VAL A 237 10.82 16.92 6.46
N THR A 238 10.73 18.22 6.74
CA THR A 238 9.55 18.83 7.36
C THR A 238 8.88 19.77 6.38
N VAL A 239 7.55 19.70 6.30
CA VAL A 239 6.71 20.55 5.44
C VAL A 239 5.51 21.04 6.24
N LYS A 240 5.03 22.25 5.99
CA LYS A 240 3.81 22.80 6.62
C LYS A 240 2.60 22.53 5.74
N THR A 241 1.42 22.39 6.35
CA THR A 241 0.16 22.14 5.64
C THR A 241 -0.10 23.26 4.61
N GLY A 242 -0.37 22.88 3.36
CA GLY A 242 -0.64 23.81 2.27
C GLY A 242 0.61 24.47 1.67
N GLU A 243 1.81 24.10 2.13
CA GLU A 243 3.07 24.62 1.62
C GLU A 243 3.84 23.59 0.79
N THR A 244 4.74 24.09 -0.05
CA THR A 244 5.72 23.28 -0.80
C THR A 244 7.11 23.54 -0.24
N THR A 245 7.92 22.49 -0.05
CA THR A 245 9.30 22.65 0.44
C THR A 245 10.19 23.40 -0.56
N PRO A 246 11.31 24.01 -0.12
CA PRO A 246 12.27 24.67 -1.02
C PRO A 246 13.01 23.76 -2.02
N GLY A 247 12.78 22.44 -1.99
CA GLY A 247 13.51 21.46 -2.80
C GLY A 247 14.55 20.68 -1.99
N VAL A 248 14.54 19.35 -2.12
CA VAL A 248 15.57 18.46 -1.55
C VAL A 248 16.37 17.75 -2.65
N VAL A 249 17.61 17.39 -2.35
CA VAL A 249 18.43 16.56 -3.26
C VAL A 249 18.58 15.18 -2.63
N LEU A 250 18.21 14.16 -3.38
CA LEU A 250 18.30 12.76 -2.97
C LEU A 250 19.29 12.02 -3.87
N THR A 251 20.12 11.16 -3.29
CA THR A 251 21.10 10.38 -4.05
C THR A 251 20.62 8.94 -4.24
N GLY A 252 20.40 8.55 -5.49
CA GLY A 252 20.10 7.18 -5.90
C GLY A 252 21.39 6.39 -6.15
N LYS A 253 21.41 5.15 -5.69
CA LYS A 253 22.48 4.17 -5.96
C LYS A 253 21.92 2.99 -6.72
N ARG A 254 22.66 2.55 -7.75
CA ARG A 254 22.30 1.37 -8.53
C ARG A 254 22.63 0.10 -7.73
N PHE A 255 21.67 -0.79 -7.58
CA PHE A 255 21.86 -2.07 -6.94
C PHE A 255 22.65 -3.00 -7.88
N PRO A 256 23.84 -3.48 -7.50
CA PRO A 256 24.65 -4.32 -8.37
C PRO A 256 24.07 -5.73 -8.57
N GLY A 257 23.09 -6.13 -7.75
CA GLY A 257 22.60 -7.50 -7.66
C GLY A 257 23.16 -8.21 -6.42
N ARG A 258 22.62 -9.37 -6.09
CA ARG A 258 23.24 -10.25 -5.09
C ARG A 258 24.34 -11.03 -5.79
N GLY A 259 25.60 -10.81 -5.42
CA GLY A 259 26.68 -11.71 -5.85
C GLY A 259 26.34 -13.14 -5.42
N ARG A 260 26.78 -14.14 -6.20
CA ARG A 260 26.87 -15.50 -5.65
C ARG A 260 27.75 -15.40 -4.41
N GLU A 261 27.29 -15.89 -3.26
CA GLU A 261 28.23 -16.23 -2.19
C GLU A 261 29.31 -17.10 -2.84
N GLN A 262 30.53 -16.56 -2.93
CA GLN A 262 31.66 -17.40 -3.23
C GLN A 262 31.71 -18.39 -2.07
N GLY A 263 31.43 -19.66 -2.38
CA GLY A 263 31.54 -20.74 -1.41
C GLY A 263 32.86 -20.60 -0.68
N ILE A 264 32.78 -20.62 0.64
CA ILE A 264 33.93 -20.82 1.50
C ILE A 264 34.46 -22.21 1.13
N THR A 265 35.46 -22.25 0.26
CA THR A 265 36.36 -23.38 0.15
C THR A 265 37.51 -23.09 1.11
N GLN A 266 37.45 -23.67 2.31
CA GLN A 266 38.61 -24.19 3.03
C GLN A 266 38.20 -25.47 3.74
#